data_AF-A0A5E4PZN2-F1
#
_entry.id   AF-A0A5E4PZN2-F1
#
_cell.length_a   1.000
_cell.length_b   1.000
_cell.length_c   1.000
_cell.angle_alpha   90.00
_cell.angle_beta   90.00
_cell.angle_gamma   90.00
#
_symmetry.space_group_name_H-M   'P 1'
#
loop_
_entity.id
_entity.type
_entity.pdbx_description
1 polymer ?
#
loop_
_entity_poly.entity_id
_entity_poly.type
_entity_poly.pdbx_seq_one_letter_code
_entity_poly.pdbx_strand_id
1 'polypeptide(L)' 'MLAIRNLLKSSALAKNVVQQRNMSVIAVPARNKVSTGELLFLSAIMFVGWTSIPVYVLVNMKHYRSKE' A
#
# COMPACT_ATOMS: atom_id res chain seq x y z
N MET A 1 -5.02 -11.70 29.06
CA MET A 1 -6.17 -12.00 28.16
C MET A 1 -7.19 -10.85 28.04
N LEU A 2 -6.91 -9.63 28.52
CA LEU A 2 -7.84 -8.49 28.48
C LEU A 2 -7.56 -7.51 27.32
N ALA A 3 -6.30 -7.32 26.92
CA ALA A 3 -5.91 -6.39 25.86
C ALA A 3 -6.38 -6.82 24.45
N ILE A 4 -6.36 -8.13 24.16
CA ILE A 4 -6.81 -8.69 22.87
C ILE A 4 -8.33 -8.48 22.68
N ARG A 5 -9.11 -8.53 23.78
CA ARG A 5 -10.57 -8.37 23.74
C ARG A 5 -10.99 -6.93 23.42
N ASN A 6 -10.19 -5.93 23.81
CA ASN A 6 -10.42 -4.52 23.45
C ASN A 6 -10.02 -4.21 22.00
N LEU A 7 -8.96 -4.83 21.48
CA LEU A 7 -8.58 -4.73 20.06
C LEU A 7 -9.68 -5.25 19.12
N LEU A 8 -10.31 -6.38 19.47
CA LEU A 8 -11.40 -6.96 18.68
C LEU A 8 -12.69 -6.10 18.72
N LYS A 9 -12.96 -5.41 19.83
CA LYS A 9 -14.09 -4.44 19.89
C LYS A 9 -13.82 -3.17 19.08
N SER A 10 -12.58 -2.71 19.02
CA SER A 10 -12.18 -1.53 18.22
C SER A 10 -12.24 -1.77 16.71
N SER A 11 -12.01 -3.00 16.25
CA SER A 11 -12.09 -3.35 14.82
C SER A 11 -13.51 -3.33 14.24
N ALA A 12 -14.54 -3.33 15.08
CA ALA A 12 -15.94 -3.23 14.63
C ALA A 12 -16.32 -1.79 14.22
N LEU A 13 -15.72 -0.77 14.85
CA LEU A 13 -15.98 0.64 14.53
C LEU A 13 -15.30 1.08 13.22
N ALA A 14 -14.14 0.49 12.90
CA ALA A 14 -13.43 0.80 11.66
C ALA A 14 -14.16 0.33 10.38
N LYS A 15 -15.07 -0.65 10.48
CA LYS A 15 -15.87 -1.12 9.34
C LYS A 15 -16.97 -0.13 8.91
N ASN A 16 -17.38 0.78 9.80
CA ASN A 16 -18.45 1.75 9.55
C ASN A 16 -17.92 3.18 9.30
N VAL A 17 -16.60 3.39 9.38
CA VAL A 17 -15.93 4.67 9.06
C VAL A 17 -15.48 4.71 7.59
N VAL A 18 -15.87 3.74 6.77
CA VAL A 18 -16.03 4.04 5.34
C VAL A 18 -17.40 4.68 5.23
N GLN A 19 -17.44 6.01 5.34
CA GLN A 19 -18.60 6.77 4.89
C GLN A 19 -18.77 6.39 3.41
N GLN A 20 -19.69 5.45 3.13
CA GLN A 20 -20.24 5.24 1.80
C GLN A 20 -20.97 6.53 1.46
N ARG A 21 -20.21 7.56 1.07
CA ARG A 21 -20.76 8.63 0.26
C ARG A 21 -21.40 7.92 -0.91
N ASN A 22 -22.64 8.30 -1.19
CA ASN A 22 -23.47 7.84 -2.27
C ASN A 22 -22.79 8.22 -3.61
N MET A 23 -21.62 7.66 -3.89
CA MET A 23 -20.96 7.70 -5.18
C MET A 23 -21.66 6.60 -5.98
N SER A 24 -22.87 6.89 -6.43
CA SER A 24 -23.53 6.12 -7.48
C SER A 24 -22.84 6.40 -8.83
N VAL A 25 -21.52 6.30 -8.87
CA VAL A 25 -20.80 6.18 -10.13
C VAL A 25 -20.99 4.73 -10.55
N ILE A 26 -22.00 4.51 -11.40
CA ILE A 26 -22.18 3.23 -12.09
C ILE A 26 -20.95 3.09 -12.98
N ALA A 27 -19.98 2.31 -12.53
CA ALA A 27 -18.79 2.01 -13.31
C ALA A 27 -19.22 1.16 -14.51
N VAL A 28 -19.05 1.69 -15.71
CA VAL A 28 -19.17 0.92 -16.95
C VAL A 28 -18.10 -0.19 -16.91
N PRO A 29 -18.39 -1.42 -17.39
CA PRO A 29 -17.40 -2.49 -17.40
C PRO A 29 -16.12 -2.05 -18.10
N ALA A 30 -14.98 -2.47 -17.53
CA ALA A 30 -13.67 -2.19 -18.11
C ALA A 30 -13.59 -2.75 -19.54
N ARG A 31 -13.16 -1.92 -20.49
CA ARG A 31 -12.95 -2.33 -21.89
C ARG A 31 -11.91 -3.44 -21.99
N ASN A 32 -10.85 -3.32 -21.20
CA ASN A 32 -9.81 -4.32 -21.04
C ASN A 32 -9.77 -4.75 -19.57
N LYS A 33 -10.00 -6.04 -19.32
CA LYS A 33 -9.93 -6.60 -17.96
C LYS A 33 -8.47 -6.80 -17.60
N VAL A 34 -8.03 -6.19 -16.50
CA VAL A 34 -6.72 -6.46 -15.91
C VAL A 34 -6.85 -7.70 -15.04
N SER A 35 -6.05 -8.72 -15.33
CA SER A 35 -5.97 -9.93 -14.52
C SER A 35 -5.26 -9.66 -13.19
N THR A 36 -5.52 -10.49 -12.19
CA THR A 36 -4.82 -10.40 -10.89
C THR A 36 -3.30 -10.52 -11.05
N GLY A 37 -2.82 -11.28 -12.04
CA GLY A 37 -1.39 -11.42 -12.33
C GLY A 37 -0.76 -10.13 -12.85
N GLU A 38 -1.42 -9.45 -13.79
CA GLU A 38 -0.98 -8.14 -14.30
C GLU A 38 -0.99 -7.07 -13.21
N LEU A 39 -2.00 -7.08 -12.34
CA LEU A 39 -2.09 -6.17 -11.21
C LEU A 39 -0.93 -6.39 -10.23
N LEU A 40 -0.63 -7.65 -9.91
CA LEU A 40 0.47 -8.00 -9.01
C LEU A 40 1.82 -7.61 -9.62
N PHE A 41 2.03 -7.90 -10.90
CA PHE A 41 3.23 -7.50 -11.64
C PHE A 41 3.43 -5.97 -11.63
N LEU A 42 2.37 -5.21 -11.96
CA LEU A 42 2.42 -3.76 -11.96
C LEU A 42 2.74 -3.20 -10.56
N SER A 43 2.08 -3.71 -9.52
CA SER A 43 2.33 -3.26 -8.15
C SER A 43 3.76 -3.53 -7.67
N ALA A 44 4.33 -4.67 -8.06
CA ALA A 44 5.71 -5.01 -7.75
C ALA A 44 6.70 -4.05 -8.43
N ILE A 45 6.48 -3.72 -9.72
CA ILE A 45 7.32 -2.76 -10.45
C ILE A 45 7.24 -1.37 -9.81
N MET A 46 6.04 -0.91 -9.45
CA MET A 46 5.86 0.39 -8.80
C MET A 46 6.64 0.44 -7.48
N PHE A 47 6.57 -0.62 -6.67
CA PHE A 47 7.27 -0.68 -5.40
C PHE A 47 8.80 -0.70 -5.57
N VAL A 48 9.32 -1.54 -6.46
CA VAL A 48 10.76 -1.62 -6.75
C VAL A 48 11.27 -0.30 -7.33
N GLY A 49 10.53 0.30 -8.26
CA GLY A 49 10.88 1.59 -8.85
C GLY A 49 11.00 2.68 -7.79
N TRP A 50 10.02 2.78 -6.89
CA TRP A 50 10.02 3.78 -5.83
C TRP A 50 11.11 3.55 -4.78
N THR A 51 11.42 2.29 -4.45
CA THR A 51 12.40 1.95 -3.41
C THR A 51 13.84 1.86 -3.91
N SER A 52 14.06 1.73 -5.22
CA SER A 52 15.39 1.54 -5.81
C SER A 52 16.39 2.65 -5.45
N ILE A 53 15.99 3.92 -5.61
CA ILE A 53 16.86 5.07 -5.37
C ILE A 53 17.16 5.23 -3.87
N PRO A 54 16.17 5.25 -2.96
CA PRO A 54 16.44 5.30 -1.52
C PRO A 54 17.33 4.15 -1.04
N VAL A 55 17.08 2.92 -1.49
CA VAL A 55 17.89 1.75 -1.11
C VAL A 55 19.34 1.92 -1.54
N TYR A 56 19.59 2.37 -2.78
CA TYR A 56 20.94 2.63 -3.25
C TYR A 56 21.68 3.66 -2.39
N VAL A 57 21.01 4.77 -2.06
CA VAL A 57 21.58 5.83 -1.20
C VAL A 57 21.89 5.28 0.19
N LEU A 58 20.94 4.58 0.82
CA LEU A 58 21.08 4.01 2.16
C LEU A 58 22.25 3.01 2.24
N VAL A 59 22.41 2.14 1.24
CA VAL A 59 23.52 1.18 1.17
C VAL A 59 24.88 1.90 1.04
N ASN A 60 24.92 3.04 0.36
CA ASN A 60 26.15 3.79 0.11
C ASN A 60 26.44 4.90 1.14
N MET A 61 25.60 5.08 2.17
CA MET A 61 25.78 6.12 3.18
C MET A 61 27.18 6.14 3.84
N LYS A 62 27.79 4.96 4.04
CA LYS A 62 29.15 4.87 4.62
C LYS A 62 30.23 5.44 3.69
N HIS A 63 30.08 5.27 2.37
CA HIS A 63 30.99 5.86 1.38
C HIS A 63 30.87 7.38 1.34
N TYR A 64 29.66 7.92 1.56
CA TYR A 64 29.44 9.37 1.63
C TYR A 64 29.99 10.00 2.93
N ARG A 65 30.13 9.20 4.00
CA ARG A 65 30.56 9.68 5.32
C ARG A 65 32.08 9.86 5.45
N SER A 66 32.88 9.18 4.63
CA SER A 66 34.35 9.25 4.69
C SER A 66 34.88 10.27 3.68
N LYS A 67 34.85 11.56 4.04
CA LYS A 67 35.54 12.63 3.31
C LYS A 67 36.36 13.56 4.22
N GLU A 68 36.60 13.13 5.46
CA GLU A 68 37.55 13.74 6.39
C GLU A 68 38.50 12.68 6.92
#